data_AF-A0A1R3HUJ8-F1
#
_entry.id   AF-A0A1R3HUJ8-F1
#
_cell.length_a   1.000
_cell.length_b   1.000
_cell.length_c   1.000
_cell.angle_alpha   90.00
_cell.angle_beta   90.00
_cell.angle_gamma   90.00
#
_symmetry.space_group_name_H-M   'P 1'
#
loop_
_entity.id
_entity.type
_entity.pdbx_description
1 polymer ?
#
loop_
_entity_poly.entity_id
_entity_poly.type
_entity_poly.pdbx_seq_one_letter_code
_entity_poly.pdbx_strand_id
1 'polypeptide(L)'
;MEVLNISLEQNEFIRVKSPIISTNCLGRETSQGVNLTGSPFFFSETMNSFIAAGCNNKAFMTGVEPNIVGCESACVGGVLFGPNNTCNGYTCCETVIPTYLYLFNATFENKEPDPDLGGCKLAFIAEEKWFQHNLKTESSALQNMDYVEAVLDWAVPNNAFYLHEKDLYSTEYRCTIYRSLDIDECQDDPKRRCGDATCVNRPGHYVCEKAKTWIIILGT
;
A
#
# COMPACT_ATOMS: atom_id res chain seq x y z
N MET A 1 9.35 -4.99 10.12
CA MET A 1 9.06 -3.64 10.66
C MET A 1 8.99 -3.70 12.17
N GLU A 2 9.35 -2.62 12.84
CA GLU A 2 9.24 -2.47 14.30
C GLU A 2 7.89 -1.82 14.67
N VAL A 3 7.26 -2.30 15.74
CA VAL A 3 6.00 -1.78 16.24
C VAL A 3 6.26 -0.64 17.23
N LEU A 4 5.54 0.46 17.09
CA LEU A 4 5.64 1.64 17.95
C LEU A 4 4.53 1.69 19.00
N ASN A 5 3.30 1.39 18.59
CA ASN A 5 2.12 1.47 19.45
C ASN A 5 1.02 0.53 18.93
N ILE A 6 0.28 -0.10 19.85
CA ILE A 6 -0.87 -0.95 19.55
C ILE A 6 -2.04 -0.47 20.41
N SER A 7 -3.17 -0.21 19.79
CA SER A 7 -4.45 0.05 20.45
C SER A 7 -5.45 -1.03 20.02
N LEU A 8 -6.09 -1.66 20.99
CA LEU A 8 -7.15 -2.67 20.79
C LEU A 8 -8.51 -2.21 21.35
N GLU A 9 -8.62 -0.93 21.71
CA GLU A 9 -9.84 -0.35 22.27
C GLU A 9 -10.75 0.19 21.14
N GLN A 10 -11.54 1.23 21.41
CA GLN A 10 -12.57 1.76 20.51
C GLN A 10 -12.07 2.11 19.09
N ASN A 11 -10.78 2.45 18.95
CA ASN A 11 -10.10 2.60 17.67
C ASN A 11 -8.91 1.62 17.64
N GLU A 12 -9.11 0.48 17.00
CA GLU A 12 -8.05 -0.50 16.77
C GLU A 12 -7.04 0.06 15.77
N PHE A 13 -5.76 0.05 16.14
CA PHE A 13 -4.67 0.42 15.22
C PHE A 13 -3.34 -0.18 15.67
N ILE A 14 -2.47 -0.42 14.69
CA ILE A 14 -1.08 -0.83 14.91
C ILE A 14 -0.18 0.18 14.22
N ARG A 15 0.56 0.98 14.99
CA ARG A 15 1.56 1.92 14.46
C ARG A 15 2.92 1.24 14.35
N VAL A 16 3.59 1.47 13.24
CA VAL A 16 4.87 0.85 12.90
C VAL A 16 5.86 1.85 12.34
N LYS A 17 7.15 1.52 12.43
CA LYS A 17 8.20 2.21 11.68
C LYS A 17 8.14 1.77 10.21
N SER A 18 7.67 2.67 9.36
CA SER A 18 7.60 2.52 7.91
C SER A 18 8.88 3.06 7.25
N PRO A 19 9.46 2.36 6.27
CA PRO A 19 10.70 2.78 5.63
C PRO A 19 10.52 4.03 4.78
N ILE A 20 11.60 4.78 4.63
CA ILE A 20 11.67 5.88 3.67
C ILE A 20 12.62 5.46 2.54
N ILE A 21 12.06 5.32 1.35
CA ILE A 21 12.81 4.98 0.14
C ILE A 21 13.35 6.29 -0.42
N SER A 22 14.65 6.35 -0.70
CA SER A 22 15.34 7.57 -1.11
C SER A 22 16.24 7.32 -2.32
N THR A 23 16.45 8.38 -3.11
CA THR A 23 17.46 8.40 -4.17
C THR A 23 18.15 9.76 -4.21
N ASN A 24 19.43 9.78 -4.60
CA ASN A 24 20.28 10.98 -4.69
C ASN A 24 20.36 11.79 -3.37
N CYS A 25 20.32 11.12 -2.22
CA CYS A 25 20.44 11.74 -0.90
C CYS A 25 21.82 11.45 -0.30
N LEU A 26 22.65 12.49 -0.14
CA LEU A 26 23.99 12.34 0.44
C LEU A 26 23.93 11.86 1.90
N GLY A 27 24.72 10.84 2.23
CA GLY A 27 24.83 10.31 3.59
C GLY A 27 23.62 9.49 4.07
N ARG A 28 22.66 9.21 3.19
CA ARG A 28 21.46 8.45 3.50
C ARG A 28 21.44 7.15 2.71
N GLU A 29 21.47 6.03 3.41
CA GLU A 29 21.24 4.71 2.82
C GLU A 29 19.79 4.60 2.31
N THR A 30 19.61 4.05 1.12
CA THR A 30 18.27 3.79 0.58
C THR A 30 17.64 2.62 1.33
N SER A 31 16.52 2.88 2.01
CA SER A 31 15.78 1.80 2.67
C SER A 31 15.20 0.83 1.65
N GLN A 32 15.19 -0.46 1.99
CA GLN A 32 14.43 -1.46 1.23
C GLN A 32 12.93 -1.29 1.50
N GLY A 33 12.12 -1.60 0.49
CA GLY A 33 10.68 -1.72 0.64
C GLY A 33 10.28 -2.83 1.62
N VAL A 34 8.99 -2.87 1.95
CA VAL A 34 8.42 -3.85 2.89
C VAL A 34 7.42 -4.74 2.14
N ASN A 35 7.49 -6.04 2.44
CA ASN A 35 6.53 -7.03 1.96
C ASN A 35 5.86 -7.71 3.15
N LEU A 36 4.54 -7.49 3.29
CA LEU A 36 3.67 -8.08 4.33
C LEU A 36 2.83 -9.24 3.78
N THR A 37 3.04 -9.67 2.54
CA THR A 37 2.32 -10.80 1.94
C THR A 37 2.49 -12.06 2.80
N GLY A 38 1.38 -12.75 3.06
CA GLY A 38 1.35 -13.93 3.94
C GLY A 38 1.22 -13.61 5.43
N SER A 39 1.33 -12.33 5.83
CA SER A 39 0.95 -11.86 7.16
C SER A 39 -0.51 -11.39 7.18
N PRO A 40 -1.15 -11.29 8.36
CA PRO A 40 -2.51 -10.76 8.46
C PRO A 40 -2.57 -9.23 8.34
N PHE A 41 -1.44 -8.54 8.14
CA PHE A 41 -1.34 -7.08 8.19
C PHE A 41 -1.19 -6.45 6.80
N PHE A 42 -1.77 -5.27 6.62
CA PHE A 42 -1.62 -4.42 5.44
C PHE A 42 -1.71 -2.95 5.82
N PHE A 43 -1.22 -2.04 4.97
CA PHE A 43 -1.31 -0.60 5.27
C PHE A 43 -2.77 -0.13 5.27
N SER A 44 -3.15 0.61 6.31
CA SER A 44 -4.51 1.17 6.44
C SER A 44 -4.75 2.25 5.39
N GLU A 45 -5.67 1.99 4.46
CA GLU A 45 -6.04 2.94 3.39
C GLU A 45 -6.60 4.25 3.95
N THR A 46 -7.33 4.17 5.06
CA THR A 46 -8.04 5.33 5.63
C THR A 46 -7.20 6.17 6.57
N MET A 47 -6.03 5.67 6.99
CA MET A 47 -5.18 6.35 7.98
C MET A 47 -3.84 6.77 7.41
N ASN A 48 -3.43 6.21 6.26
CA ASN A 48 -2.16 6.54 5.61
C ASN A 48 -2.34 7.14 4.23
N SER A 49 -1.33 7.91 3.85
CA SER A 49 -1.14 8.39 2.49
C SER A 49 0.22 7.93 1.95
N PHE A 50 0.36 7.91 0.64
CA PHE A 50 1.66 7.85 -0.03
C PHE A 50 2.16 9.28 -0.29
N ILE A 51 3.40 9.56 0.10
CA ILE A 51 4.03 10.86 -0.03
C ILE A 51 5.29 10.72 -0.89
N ALA A 52 5.44 11.63 -1.85
CA ALA A 52 6.68 11.85 -2.57
C ALA A 52 7.19 13.26 -2.27
N ALA A 53 8.44 13.39 -1.81
CA ALA A 53 9.04 14.68 -1.44
C ALA A 53 10.39 14.88 -2.14
N GLY A 54 10.70 16.11 -2.53
CA GLY A 54 11.92 16.46 -3.27
C GLY A 54 11.64 17.27 -4.54
N CYS A 55 12.71 17.82 -5.11
CA CYS A 55 12.67 18.62 -6.33
C CYS A 55 12.40 17.73 -7.56
N ASN A 56 11.41 18.09 -8.39
CA ASN A 56 11.05 17.35 -9.61
C ASN A 56 10.94 15.83 -9.36
N ASN A 57 10.35 15.47 -8.21
CA ASN A 57 10.28 14.09 -7.77
C ASN A 57 9.01 13.45 -8.33
N LYS A 58 9.19 12.50 -9.26
CA LYS A 58 8.12 11.66 -9.80
C LYS A 58 8.30 10.24 -9.29
N ALA A 59 7.58 9.91 -8.22
CA ALA A 59 7.68 8.62 -7.54
C ALA A 59 6.43 7.77 -7.78
N PHE A 60 6.64 6.46 -7.96
CA PHE A 60 5.59 5.49 -8.19
C PHE A 60 5.71 4.34 -7.20
N MET A 61 4.59 3.91 -6.63
CA MET A 61 4.53 2.63 -5.94
C MET A 61 4.70 1.49 -6.93
N THR A 62 5.45 0.47 -6.53
CA THR A 62 5.73 -0.72 -7.35
C THR A 62 5.23 -1.98 -6.68
N GLY A 63 4.94 -3.01 -7.47
CA GLY A 63 4.40 -4.27 -6.97
C GLY A 63 2.93 -4.18 -6.54
N VAL A 64 2.19 -3.19 -7.07
CA VAL A 64 0.75 -3.00 -6.84
C VAL A 64 0.06 -2.83 -8.19
N GLU A 65 -1.02 -3.56 -8.45
CA GLU A 65 -1.85 -3.40 -9.65
C GLU A 65 -3.08 -2.53 -9.35
N PRO A 66 -3.38 -1.49 -10.16
CA PRO A 66 -2.59 -1.00 -11.29
C PRO A 66 -1.31 -0.29 -10.83
N ASN A 67 -0.22 -0.45 -11.60
CA ASN A 67 1.11 0.15 -11.37
C ASN A 67 1.15 1.70 -11.49
N ILE A 68 0.03 2.38 -11.24
CA ILE A 68 -0.21 3.80 -11.59
C ILE A 68 -0.36 4.68 -10.35
N VAL A 69 -0.22 4.14 -9.13
CA VAL A 69 -0.22 5.01 -7.96
C VAL A 69 1.13 5.68 -7.81
N GLY A 70 1.19 6.91 -8.30
CA GLY A 70 2.36 7.76 -8.24
C GLY A 70 1.97 9.21 -8.10
N CYS A 71 2.99 10.02 -7.87
CA CYS A 71 2.83 11.40 -7.49
C CYS A 71 4.07 12.18 -7.98
N GLU A 72 3.83 13.40 -8.49
CA GLU A 72 4.88 14.28 -9.00
C GLU A 72 4.88 15.58 -8.20
N SER A 73 6.02 15.98 -7.65
CA SER A 73 6.26 17.30 -7.10
C SER A 73 7.05 18.16 -8.07
N ALA A 74 6.77 19.47 -8.08
CA ALA A 74 7.57 20.46 -8.81
C ALA A 74 8.84 20.83 -8.03
N CYS A 75 9.60 21.81 -8.54
CA CYS A 75 10.74 22.37 -7.82
C CYS A 75 10.62 23.89 -7.67
N VAL A 76 10.64 24.36 -6.43
CA VAL A 76 10.71 25.79 -6.09
C VAL A 76 11.82 25.97 -5.04
N GLY A 77 12.99 26.44 -5.47
CA GLY A 77 14.09 26.81 -4.57
C GLY A 77 14.94 25.64 -4.02
N GLY A 78 14.85 24.43 -4.60
CA GLY A 78 15.77 23.32 -4.30
C GLY A 78 15.62 22.66 -2.93
N VAL A 79 14.50 22.88 -2.23
CA VAL A 79 14.24 22.35 -0.89
C VAL A 79 13.33 21.11 -0.93
N LEU A 80 13.53 20.18 0.01
CA LEU A 80 12.73 18.95 0.18
C LEU A 80 11.26 19.23 0.54
N PHE A 81 11.01 20.27 1.33
CA PHE A 81 9.69 20.74 1.74
C PHE A 81 9.63 22.26 1.57
N GLY A 82 8.54 22.77 1.02
CA GLY A 82 8.43 24.15 0.52
C GLY A 82 8.45 25.21 1.62
N PRO A 83 8.60 26.49 1.24
CA PRO A 83 8.50 27.60 2.18
C PRO A 83 7.11 27.56 2.84
N ASN A 84 7.08 27.47 4.17
CA ASN A 84 5.91 27.28 5.05
C ASN A 84 5.55 25.84 5.46
N ASN A 85 6.42 24.85 5.20
CA ASN A 85 6.23 23.47 5.68
C ASN A 85 4.90 22.84 5.25
N THR A 86 4.46 23.08 4.01
CA THR A 86 3.23 22.51 3.48
C THR A 86 3.52 21.48 2.39
N CYS A 87 2.61 20.51 2.25
CA CYS A 87 2.60 19.57 1.12
C CYS A 87 1.49 19.96 0.14
N ASN A 88 1.87 20.66 -0.92
CA ASN A 88 0.93 21.34 -1.83
C ASN A 88 1.31 21.16 -3.31
N GLY A 89 2.02 20.09 -3.65
CA GLY A 89 2.41 19.74 -5.02
C GLY A 89 3.69 20.41 -5.51
N TYR A 90 4.18 21.45 -4.83
CA TYR A 90 5.37 22.19 -5.26
C TYR A 90 6.70 21.60 -4.77
N THR A 91 6.70 20.83 -3.70
CA THR A 91 7.92 20.29 -3.05
C THR A 91 7.71 18.89 -2.49
N CYS A 92 6.48 18.59 -2.09
CA CYS A 92 6.00 17.24 -1.98
C CYS A 92 4.58 17.15 -2.53
N CYS A 93 4.18 15.93 -2.85
CA CYS A 93 2.81 15.61 -3.21
C CYS A 93 2.37 14.36 -2.42
N GLU A 94 1.07 14.27 -2.21
CA GLU A 94 0.40 13.27 -1.39
C GLU A 94 -0.73 12.64 -2.20
N THR A 95 -0.90 11.32 -2.10
CA THR A 95 -1.99 10.59 -2.73
C THR A 95 -2.44 9.42 -1.85
N VAL A 96 -3.67 8.97 -2.09
CA VAL A 96 -4.24 7.81 -1.41
C VAL A 96 -3.49 6.53 -1.79
N ILE A 97 -3.44 5.57 -0.88
CA ILE A 97 -2.91 4.24 -1.16
C ILE A 97 -4.01 3.28 -1.63
N PRO A 98 -3.69 2.23 -2.41
CA PRO A 98 -4.66 1.18 -2.73
C PRO A 98 -5.17 0.46 -1.48
N THR A 99 -6.41 -0.03 -1.55
CA THR A 99 -6.95 -0.97 -0.57
C THR A 99 -6.11 -2.24 -0.54
N TYR A 100 -5.91 -2.82 0.65
CA TYR A 100 -5.19 -4.08 0.83
C TYR A 100 -3.73 -4.05 0.35
N LEU A 101 -3.04 -2.95 0.61
CA LEU A 101 -1.63 -2.79 0.26
C LEU A 101 -0.71 -3.60 1.21
N TYR A 102 -0.30 -4.79 0.78
CA TYR A 102 0.65 -5.64 1.50
C TYR A 102 2.11 -5.33 1.19
N LEU A 103 2.37 -4.83 -0.01
CA LEU A 103 3.72 -4.55 -0.49
C LEU A 103 3.89 -3.05 -0.67
N PHE A 104 4.85 -2.48 0.02
CA PHE A 104 5.29 -1.12 -0.20
C PHE A 104 6.70 -1.11 -0.76
N ASN A 105 6.82 -0.62 -1.99
CA ASN A 105 8.10 -0.28 -2.60
C ASN A 105 7.89 0.90 -3.55
N ALA A 106 8.94 1.66 -3.85
CA ALA A 106 8.84 2.85 -4.68
C ALA A 106 9.99 2.95 -5.68
N THR A 107 9.69 3.49 -6.85
CA THR A 107 10.66 3.84 -7.90
C THR A 107 10.53 5.30 -8.29
N PHE A 108 11.62 5.86 -8.78
CA PHE A 108 11.71 7.26 -9.17
C PHE A 108 11.99 7.38 -10.66
N GLU A 109 11.23 8.22 -11.37
CA GLU A 109 11.50 8.57 -12.75
C GLU A 109 12.41 9.81 -12.79
N ASN A 110 13.60 9.66 -13.39
CA ASN A 110 14.52 10.78 -13.59
C ASN A 110 14.22 11.45 -14.92
N LYS A 111 13.71 12.68 -14.87
CA LYS A 111 13.52 13.53 -16.06
C LYS A 111 14.76 14.37 -16.39
N GLU A 112 15.72 14.51 -15.47
CA GLU A 112 16.86 15.40 -15.67
C GLU A 112 18.13 14.66 -16.11
N PRO A 113 18.86 15.19 -17.11
CA PRO A 113 20.11 14.61 -17.60
C PRO A 113 21.30 14.78 -16.63
N ASP A 114 21.16 15.64 -15.62
CA ASP A 114 22.18 15.91 -14.61
C ASP A 114 21.73 15.37 -13.23
N PRO A 115 22.41 14.35 -12.67
CA PRO A 115 22.08 13.82 -11.35
C PRO A 115 22.26 14.83 -10.21
N ASP A 116 23.12 15.84 -10.37
CA ASP A 116 23.44 16.82 -9.33
C ASP A 116 22.38 17.94 -9.21
N LEU A 117 21.59 18.16 -10.27
CA LEU A 117 20.47 19.12 -10.27
C LEU A 117 19.17 18.51 -9.70
N GLY A 118 19.06 17.18 -9.64
CA GLY A 118 17.84 16.47 -9.28
C GLY A 118 17.46 16.47 -7.79
N GLY A 119 18.38 16.86 -6.91
CA GLY A 119 18.18 16.90 -5.45
C GLY A 119 17.87 15.55 -4.79
N CYS A 120 17.79 15.55 -3.45
CA CYS A 120 17.36 14.39 -2.69
C CYS A 120 15.85 14.14 -2.89
N LYS A 121 15.49 12.91 -3.24
CA LYS A 121 14.10 12.48 -3.50
C LYS A 121 13.72 11.37 -2.55
N LEU A 122 12.53 11.48 -1.95
CA LEU A 122 11.99 10.56 -0.96
C LEU A 122 10.62 10.06 -1.39
N ALA A 123 10.29 8.83 -1.01
CA ALA A 123 8.98 8.21 -1.15
C ALA A 123 8.69 7.33 0.08
N PHE A 124 7.52 7.53 0.70
CA PHE A 124 7.14 6.82 1.92
C PHE A 124 5.62 6.76 2.11
N ILE A 125 5.16 5.81 2.93
CA ILE A 125 3.78 5.74 3.43
C ILE A 125 3.78 6.16 4.89
N ALA A 126 2.95 7.14 5.24
CA ALA A 126 2.85 7.67 6.60
C ALA A 126 1.40 7.91 7.02
N GLU A 127 1.14 7.87 8.34
CA GLU A 127 -0.13 8.26 8.93
C GLU A 127 -0.39 9.75 8.67
N GLU A 128 -1.55 10.08 8.11
CA GLU A 128 -1.88 11.44 7.67
C GLU A 128 -1.77 12.45 8.82
N LYS A 129 -2.36 12.14 9.98
CA LYS A 129 -2.34 13.02 11.15
C LYS A 129 -0.94 13.24 11.68
N TRP A 130 -0.14 12.18 11.74
CA TRP A 130 1.26 12.26 12.16
C TRP A 130 2.07 13.11 11.20
N PHE A 131 1.92 12.89 9.89
CA PHE A 131 2.65 13.62 8.86
C PHE A 131 2.33 15.12 8.89
N GLN A 132 1.04 15.48 8.92
CA GLN A 132 0.59 16.87 8.96
C GLN A 132 1.03 17.59 10.25
N HIS A 133 1.12 16.86 11.37
CA HIS A 133 1.68 17.40 12.61
C HIS A 133 3.19 17.69 12.47
N ASN A 134 3.97 16.69 12.05
CA ASN A 134 5.43 16.77 11.93
C ASN A 134 5.88 17.79 10.87
N LEU A 135 5.11 17.97 9.79
CA LEU A 135 5.37 19.06 8.84
C LEU A 135 5.34 20.42 9.56
N LYS A 136 4.33 20.69 10.39
CA LYS A 136 4.17 22.00 11.04
C LYS A 136 5.19 22.24 12.14
N THR A 137 5.50 21.22 12.94
CA THR A 137 6.33 21.36 14.15
C THR A 137 7.80 21.12 13.88
N GLU A 138 8.16 20.16 13.01
CA GLU A 138 9.54 19.67 12.84
C GLU A 138 9.87 19.31 11.38
N SER A 139 9.53 20.17 10.41
CA SER A 139 9.79 19.90 8.99
C SER A 139 11.25 19.55 8.65
N SER A 140 12.19 20.11 9.40
CA SER A 140 13.63 19.82 9.25
C SER A 140 14.00 18.42 9.76
N ALA A 141 13.24 17.87 10.72
CA ALA A 141 13.45 16.52 11.23
C ALA A 141 13.05 15.47 10.19
N LEU A 142 11.96 15.70 9.41
CA LEU A 142 11.53 14.79 8.33
C LEU A 142 12.62 14.54 7.28
N GLN A 143 13.56 15.48 7.09
CA GLN A 143 14.70 15.30 6.18
C GLN A 143 15.70 14.24 6.68
N ASN A 144 15.86 14.14 8.00
CA ASN A 144 16.86 13.33 8.67
C ASN A 144 16.29 12.08 9.36
N MET A 145 14.97 11.88 9.33
CA MET A 145 14.33 10.70 9.88
C MET A 145 14.68 9.47 9.06
N ASP A 146 15.01 8.36 9.73
CA ASP A 146 15.27 7.06 9.10
C ASP A 146 13.97 6.30 8.80
N TYR A 147 12.88 6.66 9.47
CA TYR A 147 11.55 6.04 9.31
C TYR A 147 10.44 7.08 9.51
N VAL A 148 9.24 6.75 9.03
CA VAL A 148 8.00 7.48 9.36
C VAL A 148 7.03 6.58 10.10
N GLU A 149 6.05 7.17 10.79
CA GLU A 149 4.98 6.38 11.41
C GLU A 149 3.90 6.06 10.37
N ALA A 150 3.56 4.78 10.25
CA ALA A 150 2.42 4.32 9.47
C ALA A 150 1.52 3.42 10.32
N VAL A 151 0.25 3.31 9.91
CA VAL A 151 -0.74 2.44 10.56
C VAL A 151 -1.03 1.21 9.72
N LEU A 152 -1.03 0.04 10.34
CA LEU A 152 -1.50 -1.19 9.72
C LEU A 152 -2.92 -1.51 10.17
N ASP A 153 -3.73 -1.91 9.20
CA ASP A 153 -4.95 -2.68 9.44
C ASP A 153 -4.58 -4.18 9.45
N TRP A 154 -5.47 -5.00 10.00
CA TRP A 154 -5.29 -6.44 10.04
C TRP A 154 -6.60 -7.16 9.70
N ALA A 155 -6.47 -8.34 9.09
CA ALA A 155 -7.58 -9.22 8.81
C ALA A 155 -7.17 -10.68 9.01
N VAL A 156 -8.06 -11.48 9.58
CA VAL A 156 -7.85 -12.94 9.65
C VAL A 156 -8.35 -13.55 8.35
N PRO A 157 -7.48 -14.23 7.57
CA PRO A 157 -7.91 -14.87 6.35
C PRO A 157 -8.87 -16.02 6.66
N ASN A 158 -9.91 -16.18 5.82
CA ASN A 158 -10.98 -17.14 6.12
C ASN A 158 -10.48 -18.58 6.24
N ASN A 159 -9.42 -18.95 5.52
CA ASN A 159 -8.77 -20.26 5.59
C ASN A 159 -8.34 -20.64 7.02
N ALA A 160 -8.00 -19.67 7.87
CA ALA A 160 -7.63 -19.88 9.27
C ALA A 160 -8.83 -20.33 10.14
N PHE A 161 -10.07 -20.07 9.72
CA PHE A 161 -11.27 -20.50 10.43
C PHE A 161 -11.75 -21.92 10.04
N TYR A 162 -11.19 -22.55 9.00
CA TYR A 162 -11.60 -23.91 8.58
C TYR A 162 -11.04 -25.03 9.47
N LEU A 163 -10.28 -24.70 10.53
CA LEU A 163 -9.72 -25.71 11.44
C LEU A 163 -10.72 -26.30 12.44
N HIS A 164 -11.98 -25.84 12.51
CA HIS A 164 -12.96 -26.43 13.44
C HIS A 164 -14.41 -26.45 12.92
N GLU A 165 -14.65 -27.06 11.76
CA GLU A 165 -16.03 -27.42 11.38
C GLU A 165 -16.57 -28.66 12.14
N LYS A 166 -15.74 -29.29 13.01
CA LYS A 166 -16.13 -30.49 13.77
C LYS A 166 -16.47 -30.28 15.25
N ASP A 167 -16.29 -29.08 15.82
CA ASP A 167 -16.56 -28.82 17.24
C ASP A 167 -17.53 -27.64 17.44
N LEU A 168 -18.71 -27.75 16.80
CA LEU A 168 -19.86 -26.83 16.91
C LEU A 168 -20.55 -26.85 18.30
N TYR A 169 -19.77 -26.82 19.38
CA TYR A 169 -20.28 -26.68 20.77
C TYR A 169 -19.31 -25.90 21.68
N SER A 170 -18.57 -24.92 21.16
CA SER A 170 -17.72 -24.05 21.97
C SER A 170 -18.00 -22.58 21.68
N THR A 171 -18.59 -21.90 22.66
CA THR A 171 -18.72 -20.44 22.86
C THR A 171 -18.49 -19.54 21.65
N GLU A 172 -19.56 -18.89 21.18
CA GLU A 172 -19.55 -17.81 20.19
C GLU A 172 -18.47 -16.75 20.49
N TYR A 173 -17.34 -16.83 19.81
CA TYR A 173 -16.51 -15.64 19.58
C TYR A 173 -17.18 -14.86 18.44
N ARG A 174 -18.06 -13.92 18.77
CA ARG A 174 -18.60 -12.95 17.79
C ARG A 174 -17.49 -11.97 17.41
N CYS A 175 -16.72 -12.30 16.39
CA CYS A 175 -15.98 -11.29 15.65
C CYS A 175 -17.00 -10.46 14.85
N THR A 176 -17.22 -9.21 15.24
CA THR A 176 -17.87 -8.22 14.36
C THR A 176 -16.91 -7.95 13.22
N ILE A 177 -17.15 -8.58 12.07
CA ILE A 177 -16.40 -8.41 10.83
C ILE A 177 -16.55 -6.95 10.38
N TYR A 178 -15.61 -6.09 10.77
CA TYR A 178 -15.44 -4.78 10.14
C TYR A 178 -14.51 -4.99 8.94
N ARG A 179 -15.07 -4.82 7.74
CA ARG A 179 -14.45 -4.97 6.41
C ARG A 179 -14.25 -6.43 5.97
N SER A 180 -15.19 -6.93 5.18
CA SER A 180 -15.05 -8.18 4.44
C SER A 180 -13.99 -8.00 3.34
N LEU A 181 -12.83 -8.63 3.52
CA LEU A 181 -11.88 -8.89 2.44
C LEU A 181 -12.59 -9.75 1.38
N ASP A 182 -12.47 -9.36 0.11
CA ASP A 182 -12.87 -10.23 -0.99
C ASP A 182 -11.89 -11.39 -1.10
N ILE A 183 -12.39 -12.61 -1.03
CA ILE A 183 -11.58 -13.82 -1.13
C ILE A 183 -11.44 -14.11 -2.61
N ASP A 184 -10.22 -14.17 -3.13
CA ASP A 184 -10.02 -14.73 -4.47
C ASP A 184 -10.23 -16.24 -4.44
N GLU A 185 -11.47 -16.69 -4.69
CA GLU A 185 -11.81 -18.11 -4.71
C GLU A 185 -11.14 -18.87 -5.85
N CYS A 186 -10.55 -18.18 -6.83
CA CYS A 186 -9.86 -18.77 -7.96
C CYS A 186 -8.39 -19.13 -7.65
N GLN A 187 -7.81 -18.64 -6.54
CA GLN A 187 -6.47 -19.04 -6.08
C GLN A 187 -6.46 -20.48 -5.54
N ASP A 188 -7.52 -20.87 -4.81
CA ASP A 188 -7.62 -22.19 -4.18
C ASP A 188 -8.45 -23.18 -5.02
N ASP A 189 -7.72 -24.01 -5.78
CA ASP A 189 -8.21 -25.13 -6.58
C ASP A 189 -9.36 -24.75 -7.57
N PRO A 190 -9.05 -23.92 -8.58
CA PRO A 190 -10.04 -23.42 -9.53
C PRO A 190 -10.72 -24.54 -10.34
N LYS A 191 -10.05 -25.68 -10.52
CA LYS A 191 -10.59 -26.86 -11.24
C LYS A 191 -11.71 -27.53 -10.45
N ARG A 192 -11.58 -27.62 -9.12
CA ARG A 192 -12.64 -28.15 -8.27
C ARG A 192 -13.88 -27.26 -8.26
N ARG A 193 -13.71 -25.94 -8.40
CA ARG A 193 -14.81 -24.96 -8.35
C ARG A 193 -15.53 -24.77 -9.69
N CYS A 194 -14.78 -24.55 -10.77
CA CYS A 194 -15.34 -24.23 -12.08
C CYS A 194 -15.24 -25.36 -13.11
N GLY A 195 -14.64 -26.51 -12.78
CA GLY A 195 -14.42 -27.61 -13.72
C GLY A 195 -13.56 -27.17 -14.90
N ASP A 196 -14.08 -27.33 -16.12
CA ASP A 196 -13.43 -26.89 -17.37
C ASP A 196 -13.69 -25.41 -17.73
N ALA A 197 -14.49 -24.69 -16.93
CA ALA A 197 -14.74 -23.26 -17.13
C ALA A 197 -13.65 -22.41 -16.45
N THR A 198 -13.40 -21.21 -16.98
CA THR A 198 -12.44 -20.27 -16.41
C THR A 198 -13.04 -19.62 -15.17
N CYS A 199 -12.34 -19.70 -14.04
CA CYS A 199 -12.72 -19.00 -12.81
C CYS A 199 -12.28 -17.52 -12.90
N VAL A 200 -13.20 -16.60 -12.63
CA VAL A 200 -12.97 -15.15 -12.60
C VAL A 200 -13.41 -14.62 -11.24
N ASN A 201 -12.47 -14.11 -10.45
CA ASN A 201 -12.77 -13.50 -9.15
C ASN A 201 -13.44 -12.12 -9.33
N ARG A 202 -14.43 -11.81 -8.49
CA ARG A 202 -15.10 -10.50 -8.42
C ARG A 202 -15.29 -10.11 -6.94
N PRO A 203 -15.43 -8.81 -6.64
CA PRO A 203 -15.72 -8.38 -5.28
C PRO A 203 -16.95 -9.09 -4.68
N GLY A 204 -16.71 -9.87 -3.64
CA GLY A 204 -17.66 -10.67 -2.87
C GLY A 204 -18.02 -12.04 -3.45
N HIS A 205 -17.52 -12.44 -4.63
CA HIS A 205 -17.85 -13.72 -5.28
C HIS A 205 -17.00 -14.03 -6.51
N TYR A 206 -17.01 -15.29 -6.98
CA TYR A 206 -16.44 -15.68 -8.28
C TYR A 206 -17.51 -16.02 -9.34
N VAL A 207 -17.11 -15.95 -10.62
CA VAL A 207 -17.91 -16.36 -11.77
C VAL A 207 -17.14 -17.38 -12.61
N CYS A 208 -17.83 -18.46 -13.02
CA CYS A 208 -17.26 -19.44 -13.96
C CYS A 208 -17.69 -19.12 -15.39
N GLU A 209 -16.75 -18.68 -16.23
CA GLU A 209 -16.99 -18.32 -17.62
C GLU A 209 -16.60 -19.49 -18.55
N LYS A 210 -17.56 -20.02 -19.31
CA LYS A 210 -17.30 -21.05 -20.32
C LYS A 210 -16.75 -20.40 -21.59
N ALA A 211 -15.77 -21.03 -22.21
CA ALA A 211 -15.29 -20.63 -23.53
C ALA A 211 -16.46 -20.64 -24.54
N LYS A 212 -16.65 -19.54 -25.28
CA LYS A 212 -17.65 -19.48 -26.35
C LYS A 212 -17.20 -20.37 -27.51
N THR A 213 -17.87 -21.49 -27.72
CA THR A 213 -17.65 -22.36 -28.88
C THR A 213 -18.26 -21.72 -30.12
N TRP A 214 -17.44 -21.26 -31.06
CA TRP A 214 -17.91 -20.83 -32.37
C TRP A 214 -18.18 -22.07 -33.22
N ILE A 215 -19.44 -22.29 -33.59
CA ILE A 215 -19.81 -23.34 -34.54
C ILE A 215 -19.52 -22.80 -35.95
N ILE A 216 -18.48 -23.32 -36.61
CA ILE A 216 -18.27 -23.08 -38.04
C ILE A 216 -19.18 -24.05 -38.79
N ILE A 217 -20.28 -23.54 -39.34
CA ILE A 217 -21.11 -24.30 -40.28
C ILE A 217 -20.39 -24.29 -41.62
N LEU A 218 -19.77 -25.41 -42.00
CA LEU A 218 -19.30 -25.62 -43.36
C LEU A 218 -20.51 -25.99 -44.23
N GLY A 219 -20.97 -25.03 -45.04
CA GLY A 219 -22.04 -25.25 -46.00
C GLY A 219 -21.60 -26.20 -47.10
N THR A 220 -22.39 -27.25 -47.32
CA THR A 220 -22.34 -28.16 -48.47
C THR A 220 -23.09 -27.58 -49.66
#